data_AF-W2HR85-F1
#
_entry.id   AF-W2HR85-F1
#
_cell.length_a   1.000
_cell.length_b   1.000
_cell.length_c   1.000
_cell.angle_alpha   90.00
_cell.angle_beta   90.00
_cell.angle_gamma   90.00
#
_symmetry.space_group_name_H-M   'P 1'
#
loop_
_entity.id
_entity.type
_entity.pdbx_description
1 polymer ?
#
loop_
_entity_poly.entity_id
_entity_poly.type
_entity_poly.pdbx_seq_one_letter_code
_entity_poly.pdbx_strand_id
1 'polypeptide(L)'
;MARVAVDALAKHIVPVVSTKTCVAYGDWSKRNGIRGHAYSPVKGLKQALQKRTMAVSMDEFMTSKLCSHCHQTLSSVQYLVDTKLVKRKKRKGTVLIRNRPEVQIEEKKCYGVLRCDDEGCGACY
;
A
#
# COMPACT_ATOMS: atom_id res chain seq x y z
N MET A 1 15.32 -0.87 -17.27
CA MET A 1 14.62 -1.74 -16.29
C MET A 1 13.44 -1.02 -15.62
N ALA A 2 13.62 0.09 -14.89
CA ALA A 2 12.53 0.76 -14.15
C ALA A 2 11.32 1.21 -15.00
N ARG A 3 11.54 1.71 -16.23
CA ARG A 3 10.45 2.10 -17.15
C ARG A 3 9.54 0.92 -17.54
N VAL A 4 10.10 -0.27 -17.73
CA VAL A 4 9.34 -1.47 -18.11
C VAL A 4 8.35 -1.86 -17.02
N ALA A 5 8.77 -1.82 -15.76
CA ALA A 5 7.90 -2.14 -14.63
C ALA A 5 6.76 -1.12 -14.45
N VAL A 6 7.04 0.17 -14.65
CA VAL A 6 6.04 1.23 -14.55
C VAL A 6 5.01 1.13 -15.68
N ASP A 7 5.45 0.87 -16.91
CA ASP A 7 4.54 0.68 -18.04
C ASP A 7 3.69 -0.59 -17.88
N ALA A 8 4.25 -1.66 -17.29
CA ALA A 8 3.50 -2.86 -16.95
C ALA A 8 2.45 -2.59 -15.86
N LEU A 9 2.79 -1.80 -14.84
CA LEU A 9 1.84 -1.39 -13.81
C LEU A 9 0.71 -0.53 -14.41
N ALA A 10 1.03 0.43 -15.27
CA ALA A 10 0.03 1.25 -15.95
C ALA A 10 -0.89 0.40 -16.86
N LYS A 11 -0.35 -0.64 -17.51
CA LYS A 11 -1.14 -1.65 -18.25
C LYS A 11 -2.06 -2.44 -17.33
N HIS A 12 -1.62 -2.80 -16.14
CA HIS A 12 -2.45 -3.52 -15.18
C HIS A 12 -3.59 -2.64 -14.63
N ILE A 13 -3.32 -1.37 -14.32
CA ILE A 13 -4.33 -0.42 -13.83
C ILE A 13 -5.32 -0.08 -14.95
N VAL A 14 -4.82 0.16 -16.16
CA VAL A 14 -5.62 0.50 -17.35
C VAL A 14 -5.26 -0.46 -18.49
N PRO A 15 -5.92 -1.63 -18.54
CA PRO A 15 -5.67 -2.63 -19.58
C PRO A 15 -6.01 -2.11 -20.97
N VAL A 16 -7.16 -1.44 -21.09
CA VAL A 16 -7.69 -0.90 -22.35
C VAL A 16 -7.48 0.61 -22.36
N VAL A 17 -6.80 1.10 -23.40
CA VAL A 17 -6.61 2.54 -23.61
C VAL A 17 -7.97 3.18 -23.90
N SER A 18 -8.36 4.15 -23.07
CA SER A 18 -9.68 4.77 -23.13
C SER A 18 -9.65 6.18 -22.56
N THR A 19 -10.23 7.12 -23.30
CA THR A 19 -10.47 8.50 -22.85
C THR A 19 -11.74 8.62 -21.99
N LYS A 20 -12.58 7.57 -21.95
CA LYS A 20 -13.77 7.53 -21.10
C LYS A 20 -13.45 7.14 -19.66
N THR A 21 -12.32 6.47 -19.45
CA THR A 21 -11.82 6.15 -18.13
C THR A 21 -11.01 7.34 -17.63
N CYS A 22 -11.16 7.68 -16.36
CA CYS A 22 -10.34 8.67 -15.67
C CYS A 22 -9.67 7.99 -14.47
N VAL A 23 -8.36 8.20 -14.32
CA VAL A 23 -7.60 7.73 -13.15
C VAL A 23 -7.14 8.93 -12.36
N ALA A 24 -7.71 9.09 -11.17
CA ALA A 24 -7.21 10.01 -10.17
C ALA A 24 -5.99 9.38 -9.46
N TYR A 25 -4.95 10.17 -9.25
CA TYR A 25 -3.80 9.78 -8.43
C TYR A 25 -3.49 10.90 -7.43
N GLY A 26 -3.07 10.52 -6.23
CA GLY A 26 -2.77 11.47 -5.17
C GLY A 26 -1.50 12.28 -5.43
N ASP A 27 -1.55 13.59 -5.18
CA ASP A 27 -0.40 14.50 -5.31
C ASP A 27 0.50 14.43 -4.07
N TRP A 28 1.05 13.24 -3.83
CA TRP A 28 1.91 13.00 -2.67
C TRP A 28 3.15 13.91 -2.69
N SER A 29 3.13 14.94 -1.84
CA SER A 29 4.16 15.99 -1.80
C SER A 29 5.48 15.54 -1.18
N LYS A 30 5.50 14.37 -0.53
CA LYS A 30 6.68 13.88 0.17
C LYS A 30 7.71 13.30 -0.81
N ARG A 31 8.75 14.08 -1.07
CA ARG A 31 9.88 13.68 -1.93
C ARG A 31 10.70 12.55 -1.34
N ASN A 32 10.78 12.51 0.00
CA ASN A 32 11.46 11.45 0.73
C ASN A 32 10.50 10.27 0.82
N GLY A 33 10.78 9.19 0.09
CA GLY A 33 9.96 7.98 0.09
C GLY A 33 9.71 7.43 1.50
N ILE A 34 8.89 6.39 1.58
CA ILE A 34 8.65 5.72 2.87
C ILE A 34 9.99 5.20 3.40
N ARG A 35 10.30 5.50 4.67
CA ARG A 35 11.59 5.14 5.28
C ARG A 35 11.85 3.64 5.11
N GLY A 36 13.01 3.28 4.56
CA GLY A 36 13.40 1.89 4.30
C GLY A 36 12.89 1.31 2.98
N HIS A 37 12.18 2.10 2.17
CA HIS A 37 11.71 1.71 0.85
C HIS A 37 12.34 2.57 -0.26
N ALA A 38 12.33 2.02 -1.47
CA ALA A 38 12.76 2.76 -2.66
C ALA A 38 11.84 3.95 -2.94
N TYR A 39 12.38 4.98 -3.60
CA TYR A 39 11.58 6.11 -4.05
C TYR A 39 10.47 5.65 -4.99
N SER A 40 9.26 6.14 -4.73
CA SER A 40 8.10 5.80 -5.55
C SER A 40 8.24 6.47 -6.92
N PRO A 41 8.04 5.74 -8.04
CA PRO A 41 8.23 6.28 -9.39
C PRO A 41 7.03 7.14 -9.85
N VAL A 42 6.55 8.04 -8.99
CA VAL A 42 5.29 8.80 -9.18
C VAL A 42 5.25 9.53 -10.52
N LYS A 43 6.33 10.24 -10.87
CA LYS A 43 6.43 10.96 -12.16
C LYS A 43 6.34 10.01 -13.36
N GLY A 44 7.02 8.87 -13.28
CA GLY A 44 7.02 7.88 -14.35
C GLY A 44 5.65 7.22 -14.51
N LEU A 45 5.00 6.90 -13.39
CA LEU A 45 3.67 6.28 -13.39
C LEU A 45 2.62 7.23 -13.94
N LYS A 46 2.66 8.51 -13.55
CA LYS A 46 1.79 9.55 -14.12
C LYS A 46 1.90 9.58 -15.65
N GLN A 47 3.12 9.65 -16.17
CA GLN A 47 3.36 9.69 -17.63
C GLN A 47 2.86 8.42 -18.32
N ALA A 48 3.05 7.23 -17.70
CA ALA A 48 2.59 5.97 -18.26
C ALA A 48 1.04 5.88 -18.28
N LEU A 49 0.36 6.39 -17.24
CA LEU A 49 -1.09 6.47 -17.18
C LEU A 49 -1.65 7.48 -18.19
N GLN A 50 -1.03 8.66 -18.32
CA GLN A 50 -1.45 9.69 -19.29
C GLN A 50 -1.42 9.21 -20.75
N LYS A 51 -0.55 8.26 -21.09
CA LYS A 51 -0.52 7.62 -22.42
C LYS A 51 -1.71 6.69 -22.68
N ARG A 52 -2.43 6.29 -21.63
CA ARG A 52 -3.50 5.28 -21.68
C ARG A 52 -4.88 5.83 -21.38
N THR A 53 -4.96 6.88 -20.56
CA THR A 53 -6.20 7.38 -19.99
C THR A 53 -6.04 8.83 -19.55
N MET A 54 -7.15 9.49 -19.22
CA MET A 54 -7.10 10.78 -18.55
C MET A 54 -6.61 10.57 -17.11
N ALA A 55 -5.40 11.06 -16.80
CA ALA A 55 -4.84 10.98 -15.45
C ALA A 55 -4.86 12.35 -14.78
N VAL A 56 -5.50 12.43 -13.61
CA VAL A 56 -5.73 13.69 -12.87
C VAL A 56 -5.05 13.63 -11.51
N SER A 57 -4.35 14.70 -11.14
CA SER A 57 -3.83 14.88 -9.78
C SER A 57 -4.96 15.28 -8.84
N MET A 58 -5.17 14.51 -7.78
CA MET A 58 -6.09 14.85 -6.69
C MET A 58 -5.29 15.23 -5.45
N ASP A 59 -5.79 16.24 -4.73
CA ASP A 59 -5.27 16.56 -3.41
C ASP A 59 -5.58 15.39 -2.45
N GLU A 60 -4.56 14.95 -1.72
CA GLU A 60 -4.67 13.85 -0.76
C GLU A 60 -5.23 14.31 0.59
N PHE A 61 -5.83 15.50 0.65
CA PHE A 61 -6.27 16.15 1.88
C PHE A 61 -7.00 15.18 2.81
N MET A 62 -6.34 14.84 3.92
CA MET A 62 -6.86 13.99 4.99
C MET A 62 -7.39 12.62 4.53
N THR A 63 -7.05 12.14 3.33
CA THR A 63 -7.48 10.84 2.79
C THR A 63 -7.07 9.65 3.67
N SER A 64 -5.99 9.80 4.44
CA SER A 64 -5.53 8.80 5.42
C SER A 64 -6.15 8.98 6.81
N LYS A 65 -6.91 10.05 7.04
CA LYS A 65 -7.43 10.44 8.36
C LYS A 65 -8.95 10.50 8.42
N LEU A 66 -9.64 10.64 7.30
CA LEU A 66 -11.10 10.64 7.23
C LEU A 66 -11.59 9.31 6.67
N CYS A 67 -12.73 8.85 7.18
CA CYS A 67 -13.43 7.71 6.63
C CYS A 67 -13.94 8.03 5.21
N SER A 68 -13.76 7.11 4.27
CA SER A 68 -14.22 7.27 2.88
C SER A 68 -15.75 7.29 2.73
N HIS A 69 -16.49 6.83 3.74
CA HIS A 69 -17.95 6.73 3.69
C HIS A 69 -18.63 7.84 4.50
N CYS A 70 -18.34 7.93 5.80
CA CYS A 70 -18.98 8.92 6.68
C CYS A 70 -18.18 10.23 6.83
N HIS A 71 -16.97 10.31 6.26
CA HIS A 71 -16.06 11.46 6.37
C HIS A 71 -15.69 11.88 7.80
N GLN A 72 -16.00 11.06 8.81
CA GLN A 72 -15.55 11.29 10.18
C GLN A 72 -14.06 10.98 10.32
N THR A 73 -13.44 11.60 11.33
CA THR A 73 -12.03 11.37 11.65
C THR A 73 -11.84 9.96 12.18
N LEU A 74 -10.87 9.23 11.61
CA LEU A 74 -10.51 7.89 12.03
C LEU A 74 -9.76 7.93 13.37
N SER A 75 -10.06 6.97 14.24
CA SER A 75 -9.41 6.79 15.53
C SER A 75 -8.20 5.86 15.42
N SER A 76 -7.18 6.11 16.24
CA SER A 76 -6.02 5.23 16.32
C SER A 76 -6.34 4.03 17.21
N VAL A 77 -6.43 2.86 16.61
CA VAL A 77 -6.68 1.58 17.30
C VAL A 77 -5.41 0.74 17.32
N GLN A 78 -5.21 0.03 18.43
CA GLN A 78 -4.14 -0.94 18.59
C GLN A 78 -4.73 -2.34 18.43
N TYR A 79 -4.27 -3.06 17.42
CA TYR A 79 -4.61 -4.47 17.26
C TYR A 79 -3.46 -5.34 17.77
N LEU A 80 -3.80 -6.47 18.36
CA LEU A 80 -2.84 -7.55 18.57
C LEU A 80 -2.69 -8.28 17.23
N VAL A 81 -1.46 -8.43 16.74
CA VAL A 81 -1.22 -9.19 15.50
C VAL A 81 -0.08 -10.19 15.66
N ASP A 82 -0.29 -11.36 15.07
CA ASP A 82 0.66 -12.47 15.02
C ASP A 82 1.78 -12.15 14.02
N THR A 83 2.95 -11.74 14.51
CA THR A 83 4.09 -11.48 13.63
C THR A 83 5.38 -12.12 14.11
N LYS A 84 5.60 -13.37 13.69
CA LYS A 84 6.95 -13.89 13.47
C LYS A 84 7.08 -14.50 12.07
N LEU A 85 7.55 -13.70 11.11
CA LEU A 85 8.34 -14.27 10.00
C LEU A 85 9.64 -14.80 10.62
N VAL A 86 9.77 -16.12 10.71
CA VAL A 86 10.95 -16.78 11.29
C VAL A 86 12.20 -16.28 10.56
N LYS A 87 13.14 -15.64 11.29
CA LYS A 87 14.46 -15.33 10.73
C LYS A 87 15.09 -16.65 10.30
N ARG A 88 15.34 -16.80 8.98
CA ARG A 88 16.06 -17.95 8.44
C ARG A 88 17.41 -18.08 9.14
N LYS A 89 17.60 -19.11 9.97
CA LYS A 89 18.92 -19.46 10.48
C LYS A 89 19.74 -20.03 9.31
N LYS A 90 20.63 -19.24 8.73
CA LYS A 90 21.71 -19.77 7.89
C LYS A 90 22.75 -20.39 8.83
N ARG A 91 22.86 -21.72 8.85
CA ARG A 91 24.08 -22.38 9.34
C ARG A 91 25.08 -22.47 8.18
N LYS A 92 26.37 -22.30 8.50
CA LYS A 92 27.52 -22.26 7.59
C LYS A 92 27.35 -23.23 6.40
N GLY A 93 27.18 -22.68 5.20
CA GLY A 93 27.43 -23.38 3.93
C GLY A 93 26.36 -24.32 3.38
N THR A 94 25.37 -24.79 4.14
CA THR A 94 24.45 -25.83 3.65
C THR A 94 22.98 -25.43 3.79
N VAL A 95 22.25 -25.40 2.67
CA VAL A 95 20.81 -25.15 2.61
C VAL A 95 20.08 -26.42 3.06
N LEU A 96 19.55 -26.44 4.28
CA LEU A 96 18.72 -27.54 4.77
C LEU A 96 17.29 -27.45 4.21
N ILE A 97 16.73 -28.63 3.90
CA ILE A 97 15.38 -28.87 3.39
C ILE A 97 14.34 -28.23 4.33
N ARG A 98 13.22 -27.79 3.72
CA ARG A 98 12.10 -27.01 4.28
C ARG A 98 11.55 -27.56 5.61
N ASN A 99 12.21 -27.30 6.73
CA ASN A 99 11.63 -27.58 8.04
C ASN A 99 10.54 -26.55 8.34
N ARG A 100 9.28 -27.03 8.40
CA ARG A 100 8.12 -26.30 8.89
C ARG A 100 8.47 -25.78 10.30
N PRO A 101 8.56 -24.47 10.52
CA PRO A 101 8.94 -23.97 11.84
C PRO A 101 7.80 -24.25 12.82
N GLU A 102 8.15 -24.86 13.96
CA GLU A 102 7.30 -24.90 15.16
C GLU A 102 7.04 -23.44 15.59
N VAL A 103 5.78 -23.01 15.46
CA VAL A 103 5.37 -21.64 15.73
C VAL A 103 5.27 -21.46 17.24
N GLN A 104 6.30 -20.86 17.84
CA GLN A 104 6.20 -20.35 19.20
C GLN A 104 5.40 -19.04 19.15
N ILE A 105 4.21 -19.07 19.73
CA ILE A 105 3.26 -17.96 19.83
C ILE A 105 3.84 -16.90 20.77
N GLU A 106 3.92 -15.66 20.33
CA GLU A 106 4.28 -14.54 21.18
C GLU A 106 3.50 -13.30 20.72
N GLU A 107 2.69 -12.73 21.61
CA GLU A 107 1.79 -11.61 21.32
C GLU A 107 2.56 -10.30 21.12
N LYS A 108 2.28 -9.59 20.01
CA LYS A 108 2.84 -8.24 19.77
C LYS A 108 1.76 -7.22 19.42
N LYS A 109 1.95 -5.99 19.92
CA LYS A 109 1.10 -4.83 19.66
C LYS A 109 1.40 -4.23 18.29
N CYS A 110 0.37 -4.08 17.45
CA CYS A 110 0.43 -3.28 16.22
C CYS A 110 0.18 -1.81 16.57
N TYR A 111 1.16 -0.96 16.28
CA TYR A 111 1.02 0.48 16.50
C TYR A 111 0.50 1.15 15.22
N GLY A 112 -0.64 1.84 15.32
CA GLY A 112 -1.04 2.87 14.35
C GLY A 112 -2.01 2.43 13.25
N VAL A 113 -2.99 1.58 13.54
CA VAL A 113 -4.10 1.33 12.60
C VAL A 113 -5.18 2.40 12.84
N LEU A 114 -5.70 2.98 11.77
CA LEU A 114 -6.80 3.94 11.85
C LEU A 114 -8.12 3.23 11.54
N ARG A 115 -9.13 3.40 12.40
CA ARG A 115 -10.46 2.76 12.29
C ARG A 115 -11.56 3.82 12.30
N CYS A 116 -12.64 3.57 11.56
CA CYS A 116 -13.87 4.33 11.72
C CYS A 116 -14.68 3.71 12.87
N ASP A 117 -15.03 4.51 13.88
CA ASP A 117 -15.81 4.06 15.05
C ASP A 117 -17.30 4.37 14.94
N ASP A 118 -17.73 4.96 13.82
CA ASP A 118 -19.12 5.31 13.58
C ASP A 118 -19.96 4.05 13.31
N GLU A 119 -20.83 3.69 14.26
CA GLU A 119 -21.66 2.49 14.20
C GLU A 119 -22.64 2.50 13.02
N GLY A 120 -23.01 3.68 12.51
CA GLY A 120 -23.85 3.85 11.33
C GLY A 120 -23.09 3.82 10.01
N CYS A 121 -21.76 3.71 10.05
CA CYS A 121 -20.93 3.79 8.87
C CYS A 121 -20.89 2.45 8.13
N GLY A 122 -21.36 2.44 6.89
CA GLY A 122 -21.32 1.27 6.01
C GLY A 122 -19.93 0.90 5.47
N ALA A 123 -18.85 1.51 5.98
CA ALA A 123 -17.50 1.17 5.58
C ALA A 123 -17.04 -0.11 6.30
N CYS A 124 -17.18 -1.26 5.64
CA CYS A 124 -16.64 -2.52 6.14
C CYS A 124 -15.15 -2.64 5.73
N TYR A 125 -14.25 -2.78 6.72
CA TYR A 125 -12.82 -3.02 6.51
C TYR A 125 -12.35 -4.28 7.24
#